data_AF-A0A953XF29-F1
#
_entry.id   AF-A0A953XF29-F1
#
_cell.length_a   1.000
_cell.length_b   1.000
_cell.length_c   1.000
_cell.angle_alpha   90.00
_cell.angle_beta   90.00
_cell.angle_gamma   90.00
#
_symmetry.space_group_name_H-M   'P 1'
#
loop_
_entity.id
_entity.type
_entity.pdbx_description
1 polymer ?
#
loop_
_entity_poly.entity_id
_entity_poly.type
_entity_poly.pdbx_seq_one_letter_code
_entity_poly.pdbx_strand_id
1 'polypeptide(L)'
;ASHLVRPLPMVVPARSWFGGLIPAMLRFFGARPRFKERGVGVILAGLKLYDFLGRHERILPRSGFLGRRRLRRQLRGIADSFVAGCTYHDAWITAPERLGLELAMDGCAADTGSVALNHCELVGRDGDALLFRDAADPASEPLRATGKVVINAAGAWIDRANKAMGEDTAFIGGTKGSHILLDHDDLHARLRGKMIYFESADSRICLVFPYLDKVLLGSTDIPLAEPDDAVCTDEEIDYLFAALHGIFPGLGIGTPDIVYTYSGVRPLVRSGADDPGDISRDHSMPALEPAGDRGFPVLSLVGGKWTTFRAFAQQTTDEVLRRLGKTRRSTTEARPIGGGDGFSPTPEHLARQVAALGAAHGTSPKHAQHLVAFYGARADTMAAFCAAAPDRPVAGLVGYTERELTFLATRELVVHLEDLVLRRTPMAILGQLDAANIREVCRIVAAALGWDAARSEAELERLRSTLSRQHRVVIGEDRQEFEHRRATS
;
A
#
# COMPACT_ATOMS: atom_id res chain seq x y z
N ALA A 1 3.02 -10.45 -10.13
CA ALA A 1 2.04 -10.71 -9.07
C ALA A 1 0.62 -10.67 -9.62
N SER A 2 0.26 -11.61 -10.51
CA SER A 2 -1.08 -11.67 -11.12
C SER A 2 -2.19 -12.02 -10.10
N HIS A 3 -1.83 -12.57 -8.94
CA HIS A 3 -2.74 -12.84 -7.83
C HIS A 3 -3.15 -11.56 -7.09
N LEU A 4 -2.25 -10.58 -6.94
CA LEU A 4 -2.47 -9.35 -6.18
C LEU A 4 -2.81 -8.12 -7.02
N VAL A 5 -2.51 -8.13 -8.32
CA VAL A 5 -2.78 -6.97 -9.21
C VAL A 5 -3.98 -7.26 -10.07
N ARG A 6 -5.01 -6.40 -9.98
CA ARG A 6 -6.27 -6.57 -10.70
C ARG A 6 -6.62 -5.30 -11.50
N PRO A 7 -7.30 -5.43 -12.64
CA PRO A 7 -7.89 -4.27 -13.33
C PRO A 7 -8.89 -3.55 -12.42
N LEU A 8 -8.87 -2.22 -12.43
CA LEU A 8 -9.80 -1.35 -11.72
C LEU A 8 -10.51 -0.43 -12.73
N PRO A 9 -11.82 -0.62 -12.98
CA PRO A 9 -12.56 0.30 -13.83
C PRO A 9 -12.77 1.64 -13.11
N MET A 10 -12.63 2.73 -13.85
CA MET A 10 -12.61 4.08 -13.29
C MET A 10 -13.62 5.01 -13.98
N VAL A 11 -14.15 5.95 -13.21
CA VAL A 11 -15.03 7.03 -13.66
C VAL A 11 -14.46 8.37 -13.22
N VAL A 12 -14.33 9.31 -14.17
CA VAL A 12 -13.94 10.70 -13.92
C VAL A 12 -15.15 11.59 -14.22
N PRO A 13 -15.98 11.94 -13.22
CA PRO A 13 -17.11 12.84 -13.43
C PRO A 13 -16.62 14.28 -13.61
N ALA A 14 -17.29 15.06 -14.46
CA ALA A 14 -16.91 16.43 -14.79
C ALA A 14 -18.14 17.36 -14.73
N ARG A 15 -17.94 18.57 -14.19
CA ARG A 15 -18.99 19.60 -14.07
C ARG A 15 -18.99 20.60 -15.23
N SER A 16 -17.95 20.60 -16.06
CA SER A 16 -17.82 21.46 -17.23
C SER A 16 -17.50 20.66 -18.50
N TRP A 17 -17.94 21.16 -19.66
CA TRP A 17 -17.57 20.59 -20.96
C TRP A 17 -16.17 21.02 -21.41
N PHE A 18 -15.81 22.28 -21.15
CA PHE A 18 -14.61 22.94 -21.71
C PHE A 18 -13.70 23.59 -20.66
N GLY A 19 -13.99 23.41 -19.36
CA GLY A 19 -13.16 23.92 -18.27
C GLY A 19 -11.69 23.51 -18.40
N GLY A 20 -10.77 24.43 -18.07
CA GLY A 20 -9.34 24.13 -18.05
C GLY A 20 -8.66 23.98 -19.43
N LEU A 21 -9.36 24.22 -20.55
CA LEU A 21 -8.78 24.08 -21.89
C LEU A 21 -7.62 25.05 -22.14
N ILE A 22 -7.79 26.33 -21.81
CA ILE A 22 -6.74 27.36 -21.93
C ILE A 22 -5.56 27.06 -20.99
N PRO A 23 -5.76 26.79 -19.68
CA PRO A 23 -4.69 26.30 -18.81
C PRO A 23 -3.97 25.04 -19.32
N ALA A 24 -4.68 24.08 -19.90
CA ALA A 24 -4.06 22.87 -20.47
C ALA A 24 -3.15 23.19 -21.65
N MET A 25 -3.58 24.08 -22.55
CA MET A 25 -2.75 24.55 -23.67
C MET A 25 -1.50 25.29 -23.16
N LEU A 26 -1.68 26.22 -22.23
CA LEU A 26 -0.58 26.97 -21.64
C LEU A 26 0.44 26.05 -20.93
N ARG A 27 -0.04 25.01 -20.22
CA ARG A 27 0.84 24.02 -19.57
C ARG A 27 1.60 23.16 -20.57
N PHE A 28 0.97 22.79 -21.68
CA PHE A 28 1.66 22.07 -22.77
C PHE A 28 2.82 22.89 -23.35
N PHE A 29 2.70 24.22 -23.40
CA PHE A 29 3.76 25.14 -23.81
C PHE A 29 4.69 25.58 -22.66
N GLY A 30 4.69 24.88 -21.52
CA GLY A 30 5.65 25.09 -20.43
C GLY A 30 5.24 26.09 -19.34
N ALA A 31 4.04 26.68 -19.40
CA ALA A 31 3.53 27.52 -18.30
C ALA A 31 2.99 26.69 -17.12
N ARG A 32 2.82 27.31 -15.95
CA ARG A 32 2.24 26.67 -14.74
C ARG A 32 0.91 27.34 -14.31
N PRO A 33 -0.15 27.24 -15.12
CA PRO A 33 -1.44 27.84 -14.76
C PRO A 33 -2.16 26.99 -13.69
N ARG A 34 -2.86 27.65 -12.76
CA ARG A 34 -3.79 26.98 -11.85
C ARG A 34 -5.03 26.51 -12.60
N PHE A 35 -5.34 25.22 -12.51
CA PHE A 35 -6.61 24.69 -13.00
C PHE A 35 -7.67 24.96 -11.93
N LYS A 36 -8.79 25.59 -12.30
CA LYS A 36 -9.96 25.69 -11.42
C LYS A 36 -10.89 24.49 -11.56
N GLU A 37 -10.97 23.91 -12.76
CA GLU A 37 -11.81 22.74 -13.04
C GLU A 37 -11.44 22.14 -14.40
N ARG A 38 -11.36 20.81 -14.51
CA ARG A 38 -11.10 20.11 -15.79
C ARG A 38 -12.39 19.72 -16.49
N GLY A 39 -12.57 20.20 -17.71
CA GLY A 39 -13.71 19.88 -18.55
C GLY A 39 -13.59 18.51 -19.23
N VAL A 40 -14.74 17.95 -19.64
CA VAL A 40 -14.84 16.67 -20.36
C VAL A 40 -13.86 16.59 -21.54
N GLY A 41 -13.73 17.65 -22.34
CA GLY A 41 -12.84 17.66 -23.50
C GLY A 41 -11.37 17.47 -23.15
N VAL A 42 -10.90 18.16 -22.10
CA VAL A 42 -9.51 18.04 -21.60
C VAL A 42 -9.26 16.64 -21.04
N ILE A 43 -10.21 16.11 -20.27
CA ILE A 43 -10.11 14.77 -19.69
C ILE A 43 -10.05 13.70 -20.80
N LEU A 44 -10.96 13.76 -21.78
CA LEU A 44 -10.96 12.82 -22.90
C LEU A 44 -9.68 12.89 -23.73
N ALA A 45 -9.18 14.09 -24.05
CA ALA A 45 -7.93 14.25 -24.78
C ALA A 45 -6.75 13.63 -24.01
N GLY A 46 -6.65 13.89 -22.70
CA GLY A 46 -5.66 13.26 -21.83
C GLY A 46 -5.78 11.74 -21.79
N LEU A 47 -7.00 11.20 -21.73
CA LEU A 47 -7.23 9.75 -21.76
C LEU A 47 -6.94 9.12 -23.13
N LYS A 48 -7.12 9.84 -24.24
CA LYS A 48 -6.70 9.38 -25.57
C LYS A 48 -5.19 9.36 -25.71
N LEU A 49 -4.50 10.34 -25.13
CA LEU A 49 -3.05 10.30 -25.03
C LEU A 49 -2.58 9.14 -24.15
N TYR A 50 -3.23 8.91 -23.00
CA TYR A 50 -2.96 7.77 -22.12
C TYR A 50 -3.11 6.43 -22.87
N ASP A 51 -4.24 6.22 -23.56
CA ASP A 51 -4.47 5.05 -24.40
C ASP A 51 -3.37 4.92 -25.46
N PHE A 52 -2.98 6.02 -26.11
CA PHE A 52 -1.95 6.03 -27.15
C PHE A 52 -0.57 5.65 -26.61
N LEU A 53 -0.15 6.18 -25.46
CA LEU A 53 1.13 5.85 -24.84
C LEU A 53 1.19 4.37 -24.43
N GLY A 54 0.10 3.82 -23.89
CA GLY A 54 -0.01 2.41 -23.50
C GLY A 54 -0.30 1.44 -24.65
N ARG A 55 -0.28 1.86 -25.92
CA ARG A 55 -0.79 1.05 -27.05
C ARG A 55 -0.03 -0.25 -27.31
N HIS A 56 1.26 -0.31 -26.97
CA HIS A 56 2.11 -1.48 -27.24
C HIS A 56 1.90 -2.60 -26.21
N GLU A 57 1.62 -2.23 -24.95
CA GLU A 57 1.43 -3.16 -23.83
C GLU A 57 -0.03 -3.17 -23.34
N ARG A 58 -0.99 -2.91 -24.24
CA ARG A 58 -2.38 -2.68 -23.85
C ARG A 58 -3.08 -4.00 -23.47
N ILE A 59 -3.18 -4.24 -22.17
CA ILE A 59 -4.00 -5.31 -21.58
C ILE A 59 -5.37 -4.82 -21.06
N LEU A 60 -5.52 -3.50 -20.88
CA LEU A 60 -6.73 -2.89 -20.32
C LEU A 60 -7.69 -2.35 -21.39
N PRO A 61 -9.02 -2.34 -21.14
CA PRO A 61 -9.98 -1.73 -22.06
C PRO A 61 -9.76 -0.22 -22.26
N ARG A 62 -10.07 0.26 -23.46
CA ARG A 62 -9.87 1.67 -23.86
C ARG A 62 -10.73 2.66 -23.07
N SER A 63 -10.24 3.88 -22.97
CA SER A 63 -11.01 5.00 -22.43
C SER A 63 -12.25 5.35 -23.27
N GLY A 64 -13.27 5.90 -22.60
CA GLY A 64 -14.56 6.19 -23.21
C GLY A 64 -15.25 7.42 -22.61
N PHE A 65 -16.21 7.94 -23.36
CA PHE A 65 -17.11 9.00 -22.91
C PHE A 65 -18.34 8.43 -22.20
N LEU A 66 -18.76 9.09 -21.12
CA LEU A 66 -19.91 8.72 -20.30
C LEU A 66 -20.89 9.89 -20.19
N GLY A 67 -21.87 9.96 -21.09
CA GLY A 67 -22.88 11.01 -21.06
C GLY A 67 -23.73 11.04 -19.78
N ARG A 68 -24.27 12.22 -19.43
CA ARG A 68 -25.01 12.50 -18.18
C ARG A 68 -26.02 11.43 -17.76
N ARG A 69 -26.90 11.00 -18.69
CA ARG A 69 -27.94 9.99 -18.43
C ARG A 69 -27.33 8.65 -18.00
N ARG A 70 -26.25 8.23 -18.68
CA ARG A 70 -25.54 6.98 -18.38
C ARG A 70 -24.74 7.11 -17.07
N LEU A 71 -24.10 8.25 -16.83
CA LEU A 71 -23.41 8.56 -15.58
C LEU A 71 -24.34 8.39 -14.37
N ARG A 72 -25.50 9.06 -14.36
CA ARG A 72 -26.49 8.99 -13.28
C ARG A 72 -27.06 7.58 -13.06
N ARG A 73 -27.20 6.80 -14.13
CA ARG A 73 -27.63 5.41 -14.05
C ARG A 73 -26.55 4.50 -13.46
N GLN A 74 -25.27 4.80 -13.74
CA GLN A 74 -24.15 4.01 -13.22
C GLN A 74 -23.81 4.37 -11.77
N LEU A 75 -23.88 5.66 -11.41
CA LEU A 75 -23.57 6.18 -10.09
C LEU A 75 -24.84 6.82 -9.49
N ARG A 76 -25.63 6.01 -8.79
CA ARG A 76 -26.90 6.44 -8.21
C ARG A 76 -26.66 7.52 -7.15
N GLY A 77 -27.41 8.62 -7.24
CA GLY A 77 -27.34 9.74 -6.29
C GLY A 77 -26.15 10.67 -6.48
N ILE A 78 -25.42 10.55 -7.59
CA ILE A 78 -24.38 11.51 -7.96
C ILE A 78 -24.98 12.92 -8.13
N ALA A 79 -24.25 13.94 -7.71
CA ALA A 79 -24.69 15.33 -7.71
C ALA A 79 -25.15 15.83 -9.10
N ASP A 80 -26.17 16.70 -9.11
CA ASP A 80 -26.77 17.19 -10.35
C ASP A 80 -25.85 18.08 -11.19
N SER A 81 -24.83 18.66 -10.55
CA SER A 81 -23.82 19.53 -11.12
C SER A 81 -22.89 18.85 -12.14
N PHE A 82 -22.79 17.52 -12.13
CA PHE A 82 -22.00 16.81 -13.13
C PHE A 82 -22.72 16.76 -14.49
N VAL A 83 -22.07 17.29 -15.52
CA VAL A 83 -22.63 17.39 -16.89
C VAL A 83 -22.37 16.13 -17.69
N ALA A 84 -21.27 15.41 -17.42
CA ALA A 84 -20.93 14.10 -17.98
C ALA A 84 -19.76 13.49 -17.19
N GLY A 85 -19.20 12.38 -17.67
CA GLY A 85 -17.95 11.83 -17.17
C GLY A 85 -17.17 11.13 -18.27
N CYS A 86 -16.00 10.61 -17.89
CA CYS A 86 -15.18 9.75 -18.73
C CYS A 86 -14.93 8.42 -17.99
N THR A 87 -14.72 7.34 -18.74
CA THR A 87 -14.35 6.04 -18.18
C THR A 87 -12.99 5.63 -18.69
N TYR A 88 -12.19 5.00 -17.84
CA TYR A 88 -10.95 4.33 -18.23
C TYR A 88 -10.70 3.15 -17.29
N HIS A 89 -9.60 2.44 -17.47
CA HIS A 89 -9.17 1.39 -16.56
C HIS A 89 -7.75 1.70 -16.11
N ASP A 90 -7.48 1.39 -14.85
CA ASP A 90 -6.14 1.29 -14.31
C ASP A 90 -6.01 -0.06 -13.59
N ALA A 91 -5.02 -0.21 -12.71
CA ALA A 91 -4.90 -1.37 -11.85
C ALA A 91 -4.82 -0.97 -10.37
N TRP A 92 -5.15 -1.92 -9.50
CA TRP A 92 -4.91 -1.80 -8.07
C TRP A 92 -4.17 -3.02 -7.56
N ILE A 93 -3.41 -2.81 -6.49
CA ILE A 93 -2.72 -3.85 -5.74
C ILE A 93 -3.62 -4.15 -4.54
N THR A 94 -4.17 -5.35 -4.47
CA THR A 94 -5.14 -5.75 -3.43
C THR A 94 -4.51 -5.88 -2.06
N ALA A 95 -3.21 -6.22 -2.00
CA ALA A 95 -2.42 -6.29 -0.77
C ALA A 95 -0.98 -5.80 -1.02
N PRO A 96 -0.69 -4.49 -0.88
CA PRO A 96 0.63 -3.93 -1.17
C PRO A 96 1.73 -4.42 -0.20
N GLU A 97 1.40 -4.66 1.06
CA GLU A 97 2.32 -5.20 2.07
C GLU A 97 2.77 -6.62 1.68
N ARG A 98 1.82 -7.42 1.20
CA ARG A 98 2.05 -8.77 0.68
C ARG A 98 2.99 -8.74 -0.53
N LEU A 99 2.76 -7.83 -1.46
CA LEU A 99 3.62 -7.67 -2.63
C LEU A 99 5.07 -7.34 -2.23
N GLY A 100 5.25 -6.45 -1.24
CA GLY A 100 6.57 -6.11 -0.70
C GLY A 100 7.27 -7.29 -0.05
N LEU A 101 6.55 -8.06 0.77
CA LEU A 101 7.07 -9.29 1.38
C LEU A 101 7.49 -10.31 0.32
N GLU A 102 6.62 -10.58 -0.65
CA GLU A 102 6.90 -11.57 -1.69
C GLU A 102 8.12 -11.18 -2.53
N LEU A 103 8.31 -9.88 -2.82
CA LEU A 103 9.52 -9.38 -3.47
C LEU A 103 10.79 -9.64 -2.65
N ALA A 104 10.74 -9.41 -1.34
CA ALA A 104 11.89 -9.66 -0.45
C ALA A 104 12.21 -11.16 -0.37
N MET A 105 11.19 -12.01 -0.22
CA MET A 105 11.34 -13.47 -0.18
C MET A 105 11.87 -14.03 -1.51
N ASP A 106 11.33 -13.58 -2.64
CA ASP A 106 11.79 -14.00 -3.97
C ASP A 106 13.24 -13.56 -4.21
N GLY A 107 13.61 -12.36 -3.74
CA GLY A 107 14.99 -11.87 -3.76
C GLY A 107 15.94 -12.78 -2.99
N CYS A 108 15.55 -13.19 -1.77
CA CYS A 108 16.33 -14.13 -0.96
C CYS A 108 16.42 -15.53 -1.59
N ALA A 109 15.32 -16.01 -2.19
CA ALA A 109 15.30 -17.31 -2.85
C ALA A 109 16.14 -17.35 -4.14
N ALA A 110 16.38 -16.19 -4.78
CA ALA A 110 17.14 -16.11 -6.01
C ALA A 110 18.65 -16.32 -5.84
N ASP A 111 19.20 -16.15 -4.64
CA ASP A 111 20.62 -16.38 -4.33
C ASP A 111 20.78 -16.77 -2.86
N THR A 112 21.39 -17.92 -2.58
CA THR A 112 21.57 -18.44 -1.20
C THR A 112 22.44 -17.56 -0.30
N GLY A 113 23.18 -16.61 -0.86
CA GLY A 113 23.94 -15.59 -0.13
C GLY A 113 23.13 -14.34 0.21
N SER A 114 21.88 -14.24 -0.24
CA SER A 114 20.99 -13.13 0.09
C SER A 114 20.33 -13.36 1.45
N VAL A 115 20.27 -12.30 2.26
CA VAL A 115 19.64 -12.31 3.58
C VAL A 115 18.74 -11.08 3.70
N ALA A 116 17.54 -11.27 4.26
CA ALA A 116 16.65 -10.20 4.65
C ALA A 116 16.41 -10.27 6.17
N LEU A 117 16.56 -9.13 6.84
CA LEU A 117 16.32 -8.96 8.27
C LEU A 117 15.30 -7.82 8.45
N ASN A 118 14.17 -8.11 9.07
CA ASN A 118 13.26 -7.09 9.59
C ASN A 118 13.58 -6.81 11.07
N HIS A 119 13.07 -5.69 11.60
CA HIS A 119 13.36 -5.25 12.97
C HIS A 119 14.87 -5.09 13.23
N CYS A 120 15.61 -4.67 12.20
CA CYS A 120 17.05 -4.49 12.22
C CYS A 120 17.36 -3.04 11.81
N GLU A 121 17.51 -2.16 12.79
CA GLU A 121 17.62 -0.71 12.59
C GLU A 121 19.07 -0.29 12.36
N LEU A 122 19.34 0.50 11.32
CA LEU A 122 20.64 1.14 11.12
C LEU A 122 20.85 2.24 12.18
N VAL A 123 21.73 1.99 13.14
CA VAL A 123 21.98 2.89 14.27
C VAL A 123 23.28 3.68 14.15
N GLY A 124 24.16 3.30 13.22
CA GLY A 124 25.47 3.94 13.12
C GLY A 124 26.36 3.38 12.02
N ARG A 125 27.56 3.92 11.96
CA ARG A 125 28.70 3.44 11.15
C ARG A 125 29.99 3.53 11.96
N ASP A 126 30.88 2.57 11.76
CA ASP A 126 32.23 2.53 12.31
C ASP A 126 33.22 2.15 11.18
N GLY A 127 33.88 3.15 10.59
CA GLY A 127 34.66 2.99 9.36
C GLY A 127 33.79 2.42 8.22
N ASP A 128 34.23 1.34 7.60
CA ASP A 128 33.46 0.67 6.53
C ASP A 128 32.31 -0.22 7.04
N ALA A 129 32.15 -0.37 8.36
CA ALA A 129 31.09 -1.20 8.93
C ALA A 129 29.85 -0.37 9.26
N LEU A 130 28.70 -0.79 8.72
CA LEU A 130 27.39 -0.34 9.17
C LEU A 130 26.98 -1.12 10.42
N LEU A 131 26.39 -0.41 11.38
CA LEU A 131 25.95 -0.96 12.66
C LEU A 131 24.44 -1.05 12.69
N PHE A 132 23.91 -2.25 12.90
CA PHE A 132 22.49 -2.51 12.98
C PHE A 132 22.09 -3.04 14.35
N ARG A 133 21.02 -2.52 14.93
CA ARG A 133 20.47 -2.97 16.22
C ARG A 133 19.21 -3.80 15.99
N ASP A 134 19.09 -4.90 16.72
CA ASP A 134 17.84 -5.65 16.78
C ASP A 134 16.82 -4.85 17.59
N ALA A 135 15.69 -4.49 16.97
CA ALA A 135 14.61 -3.77 17.64
C ALA A 135 13.80 -4.69 18.57
N ALA A 136 13.87 -6.01 18.40
CA ALA A 136 13.26 -6.98 19.29
C ALA A 136 14.08 -7.21 20.57
N ASP A 137 15.40 -7.00 20.51
CA ASP A 137 16.31 -7.00 21.67
C ASP A 137 17.30 -5.82 21.61
N PRO A 138 16.86 -4.61 22.02
CA PRO A 138 17.71 -3.41 21.95
C PRO A 138 18.96 -3.47 22.83
N ALA A 139 19.03 -4.42 23.76
CA ALA A 139 20.20 -4.63 24.61
C ALA A 139 21.29 -5.47 23.93
N SER A 140 20.99 -6.08 22.78
CA SER A 140 21.94 -6.88 22.02
C SER A 140 23.09 -6.03 21.47
N GLU A 141 24.25 -6.67 21.27
CA GLU A 141 25.34 -6.03 20.53
C GLU A 141 24.90 -5.75 19.08
N PRO A 142 25.29 -4.60 18.49
CA PRO A 142 24.94 -4.30 17.11
C PRO A 142 25.58 -5.30 16.12
N LEU A 143 24.78 -5.77 15.17
CA LEU A 143 25.26 -6.48 14.00
C LEU A 143 26.13 -5.55 13.16
N ARG A 144 27.29 -6.04 12.73
CA ARG A 144 28.22 -5.31 11.87
C ARG A 144 28.14 -5.87 10.45
N ALA A 145 27.88 -5.02 9.47
CA ALA A 145 27.89 -5.40 8.06
C ALA A 145 28.77 -4.46 7.23
N THR A 146 29.52 -5.03 6.29
CA THR A 146 30.35 -4.28 5.33
C THR A 146 29.86 -4.56 3.92
N GLY A 147 30.05 -3.61 3.01
CA GLY A 147 29.58 -3.72 1.63
C GLY A 147 30.37 -2.86 0.67
N LYS A 148 30.41 -3.26 -0.60
CA LYS A 148 31.09 -2.50 -1.66
C LYS A 148 30.28 -1.31 -2.17
N VAL A 149 28.95 -1.39 -2.07
CA VAL A 149 27.98 -0.36 -2.45
C VAL A 149 26.81 -0.48 -1.49
N VAL A 150 26.34 0.65 -0.95
CA VAL A 150 25.16 0.71 -0.09
C VAL A 150 24.02 1.37 -0.86
N ILE A 151 22.83 0.75 -0.82
CA ILE A 151 21.60 1.31 -1.39
C ILE A 151 20.74 1.78 -0.22
N ASN A 152 20.53 3.08 -0.11
CA ASN A 152 19.59 3.65 0.85
C ASN A 152 18.20 3.75 0.20
N ALA A 153 17.38 2.72 0.44
CA ALA A 153 15.99 2.63 0.00
C ALA A 153 15.00 2.90 1.15
N ALA A 154 15.38 3.72 2.13
CA ALA A 154 14.59 3.98 3.34
C ALA A 154 13.35 4.87 3.11
N GLY A 155 12.94 5.13 1.87
CA GLY A 155 11.75 5.91 1.54
C GLY A 155 11.77 7.31 2.17
N ALA A 156 10.76 7.61 3.00
CA ALA A 156 10.67 8.92 3.66
C ALA A 156 11.80 9.15 4.69
N TRP A 157 12.48 8.09 5.12
CA TRP A 157 13.56 8.11 6.11
C TRP A 157 14.96 8.16 5.49
N ILE A 158 15.11 8.44 4.19
CA ILE A 158 16.41 8.48 3.50
C ILE A 158 17.41 9.39 4.20
N ASP A 159 17.01 10.62 4.54
CA ASP A 159 17.91 11.57 5.22
C ASP A 159 18.27 11.11 6.64
N ARG A 160 17.35 10.46 7.36
CA ARG A 160 17.63 9.87 8.68
C ARG A 160 18.64 8.73 8.59
N ALA A 161 18.50 7.86 7.58
CA ALA A 161 19.44 6.75 7.34
C ALA A 161 20.82 7.27 6.92
N ASN A 162 20.88 8.32 6.09
CA ASN A 162 22.14 8.98 5.75
C ASN A 162 22.81 9.58 6.99
N LYS A 163 22.03 10.25 7.85
CA LYS A 163 22.52 10.80 9.12
C LYS A 163 23.09 9.72 10.05
N ALA A 164 22.46 8.56 10.13
CA ALA A 164 22.99 7.42 10.89
C ALA A 164 24.34 6.91 10.34
N MET A 165 24.61 7.12 9.05
CA MET A 165 25.93 6.84 8.43
C MET A 165 26.94 7.99 8.56
N GLY A 166 26.56 9.10 9.19
CA GLY A 166 27.38 10.30 9.37
C GLY A 166 27.26 11.33 8.24
N GLU A 167 26.24 11.24 7.40
CA GLU A 167 26.03 12.11 6.24
C GLU A 167 24.83 13.04 6.47
N ASP A 168 25.06 14.36 6.42
CA ASP A 168 23.99 15.35 6.56
C ASP A 168 23.37 15.66 5.20
N THR A 169 22.22 15.04 4.90
CA THR A 169 21.50 15.21 3.64
C THR A 169 20.11 15.80 3.85
N ALA A 170 19.59 16.43 2.80
CA ALA A 170 18.27 17.05 2.78
C ALA A 170 17.53 16.74 1.47
N PHE A 171 17.47 15.46 1.11
CA PHE A 171 16.90 14.99 -0.14
C PHE A 171 15.36 14.90 -0.11
N ILE A 172 14.76 14.69 1.06
CA ILE A 172 13.33 14.43 1.22
C ILE A 172 12.58 15.71 1.61
N GLY A 173 11.48 15.98 0.90
CA GLY A 173 10.49 17.02 1.23
C GLY A 173 9.10 16.41 1.25
N GLY A 174 8.93 15.37 2.07
CA GLY A 174 7.80 14.46 2.00
C GLY A 174 6.46 15.09 2.38
N THR A 175 5.39 14.50 1.85
CA THR A 175 4.02 14.91 2.16
C THR A 175 3.24 13.70 2.65
N LYS A 176 2.52 13.86 3.77
CA LYS A 176 1.60 12.83 4.26
C LYS A 176 0.34 12.80 3.42
N GLY A 177 -0.18 11.60 3.23
CA GLY A 177 -1.47 11.35 2.61
C GLY A 177 -2.23 10.29 3.37
N SER A 178 -3.42 10.68 3.83
CA SER A 178 -4.29 9.84 4.64
C SER A 178 -5.44 9.27 3.83
N HIS A 179 -5.90 8.09 4.22
CA HIS A 179 -7.09 7.42 3.70
C HIS A 179 -7.92 6.88 4.85
N ILE A 180 -9.22 6.77 4.61
CA ILE A 180 -10.18 6.15 5.52
C ILE A 180 -10.87 4.98 4.83
N LEU A 181 -11.09 3.90 5.59
CA LEU A 181 -11.91 2.76 5.18
C LEU A 181 -13.26 2.84 5.86
N LEU A 182 -14.30 2.67 5.06
CA LEU A 182 -15.69 2.87 5.43
C LEU A 182 -16.44 1.54 5.29
N ASP A 183 -17.21 1.19 6.32
CA ASP A 183 -18.15 0.07 6.29
C ASP A 183 -19.55 0.59 5.96
N HIS A 184 -19.84 0.70 4.66
CA HIS A 184 -21.06 1.36 4.18
C HIS A 184 -21.60 0.73 2.89
N ASP A 185 -22.45 -0.30 3.04
CA ASP A 185 -23.00 -1.13 1.95
C ASP A 185 -23.65 -0.33 0.81
N ASP A 186 -24.42 0.72 1.12
CA ASP A 186 -25.08 1.53 0.08
C ASP A 186 -24.05 2.27 -0.80
N LEU A 187 -22.91 2.68 -0.24
CA LEU A 187 -21.86 3.35 -0.99
C LEU A 187 -21.09 2.33 -1.83
N HIS A 188 -20.74 1.18 -1.26
CA HIS A 188 -20.12 0.06 -1.98
C HIS A 188 -20.96 -0.35 -3.21
N ALA A 189 -22.26 -0.54 -2.99
CA ALA A 189 -23.21 -0.88 -4.05
C ALA A 189 -23.35 0.24 -5.12
N ARG A 190 -23.33 1.52 -4.73
CA ARG A 190 -23.38 2.66 -5.67
C ARG A 190 -22.16 2.72 -6.59
N LEU A 191 -20.99 2.34 -6.09
CA LEU A 191 -19.73 2.35 -6.84
C LEU A 191 -19.67 1.24 -7.89
N ARG A 192 -20.38 0.11 -7.66
CA ARG A 192 -20.50 -1.02 -8.62
C ARG A 192 -19.13 -1.50 -9.12
N GLY A 193 -18.20 -1.69 -8.20
CA GLY A 193 -16.83 -2.14 -8.46
C GLY A 193 -15.95 -1.11 -9.19
N LYS A 194 -16.36 0.17 -9.27
CA LYS A 194 -15.59 1.23 -9.93
C LYS A 194 -14.97 2.18 -8.93
N MET A 195 -13.82 2.72 -9.30
CA MET A 195 -13.26 3.90 -8.65
C MET A 195 -13.81 5.17 -9.27
N ILE A 196 -14.23 6.10 -8.43
CA ILE A 196 -14.47 7.48 -8.83
C ILE A 196 -13.18 8.24 -8.57
N TYR A 197 -12.65 8.87 -9.61
CA TYR A 197 -11.50 9.77 -9.55
C TYR A 197 -12.02 11.19 -9.78
N PHE A 198 -11.93 12.04 -8.76
CA PHE A 198 -12.63 13.31 -8.74
C PHE A 198 -11.79 14.43 -8.15
N GLU A 199 -12.15 15.65 -8.51
CA GLU A 199 -11.50 16.86 -8.03
C GLU A 199 -12.24 17.40 -6.79
N SER A 200 -11.52 17.69 -5.72
CA SER A 200 -12.00 18.39 -4.52
C SER A 200 -12.15 19.89 -4.80
N ALA A 201 -12.70 20.64 -3.84
CA ALA A 201 -12.93 22.08 -4.00
C ALA A 201 -11.63 22.90 -4.18
N ASP A 202 -10.50 22.41 -3.69
CA ASP A 202 -9.16 23.00 -3.81
C ASP A 202 -8.37 22.47 -5.02
N SER A 203 -9.05 21.86 -5.99
CA SER A 203 -8.46 21.31 -7.21
C SER A 203 -7.48 20.15 -7.02
N ARG A 204 -7.49 19.54 -5.83
CA ARG A 204 -6.77 18.28 -5.56
C ARG A 204 -7.59 17.08 -6.01
N ILE A 205 -6.92 15.95 -6.15
CA ILE A 205 -7.55 14.73 -6.60
C ILE A 205 -7.87 13.85 -5.39
N CYS A 206 -9.13 13.48 -5.28
CA CYS A 206 -9.61 12.43 -4.41
C CYS A 206 -10.08 11.21 -5.21
N LEU A 207 -10.13 10.08 -4.53
CA LEU A 207 -10.56 8.78 -5.01
C LEU A 207 -11.49 8.15 -3.99
N VAL A 208 -12.52 7.47 -4.50
CA VAL A 208 -13.39 6.62 -3.70
C VAL A 208 -13.70 5.35 -4.48
N PHE A 209 -13.47 4.19 -3.88
CA PHE A 209 -13.70 2.92 -4.56
C PHE A 209 -13.92 1.75 -3.59
N PRO A 210 -14.59 0.67 -4.04
CA PRO A 210 -14.70 -0.55 -3.25
C PRO A 210 -13.33 -1.18 -3.04
N TYR A 211 -12.90 -1.29 -1.80
CA TYR A 211 -11.66 -1.94 -1.40
C TYR A 211 -12.03 -3.19 -0.61
N LEU A 212 -11.92 -4.36 -1.26
CA LEU A 212 -12.44 -5.62 -0.75
C LEU A 212 -13.94 -5.50 -0.40
N ASP A 213 -14.35 -5.80 0.82
CA ASP A 213 -15.73 -5.67 1.29
C ASP A 213 -16.03 -4.28 1.93
N LYS A 214 -15.07 -3.35 1.90
CA LYS A 214 -15.19 -1.97 2.41
C LYS A 214 -15.13 -0.95 1.28
N VAL A 215 -15.22 0.34 1.63
CA VAL A 215 -14.99 1.45 0.71
C VAL A 215 -13.79 2.27 1.17
N LEU A 216 -12.83 2.50 0.29
CA LEU A 216 -11.67 3.32 0.56
C LEU A 216 -11.87 4.72 -0.01
N LEU A 217 -11.67 5.74 0.82
CA LEU A 217 -11.72 7.16 0.49
C LEU A 217 -10.39 7.82 0.81
N GLY A 218 -9.84 8.58 -0.14
CA GLY A 218 -8.60 9.32 0.04
C GLY A 218 -8.28 10.17 -1.19
N SER A 219 -7.10 10.76 -1.33
CA SER A 219 -6.10 10.94 -0.28
C SER A 219 -5.88 12.42 0.00
N THR A 220 -5.35 12.74 1.17
CA THR A 220 -4.85 14.09 1.48
C THR A 220 -3.41 14.31 0.99
N ASP A 221 -2.94 15.56 1.05
CA ASP A 221 -1.58 15.95 0.66
C ASP A 221 -1.07 17.11 1.54
N ILE A 222 -0.42 16.78 2.66
CA ILE A 222 -0.02 17.75 3.70
C ILE A 222 1.48 17.60 3.96
N PRO A 223 2.29 18.68 3.95
CA PRO A 223 3.70 18.61 4.32
C PRO A 223 3.89 17.99 5.71
N LEU A 224 4.90 17.13 5.86
CA LEU A 224 5.26 16.56 7.14
C LEU A 224 6.78 16.46 7.26
N ALA A 225 7.33 16.93 8.38
CA ALA A 225 8.77 16.94 8.62
C ALA A 225 9.27 15.57 9.10
N GLU A 226 8.67 15.03 10.17
CA GLU A 226 9.04 13.73 10.73
C GLU A 226 8.09 12.64 10.21
N PRO A 227 8.59 11.66 9.43
CA PRO A 227 7.71 10.66 8.82
C PRO A 227 6.96 9.75 9.80
N ASP A 228 7.49 9.55 11.01
CA ASP A 228 6.86 8.70 12.04
C ASP A 228 5.62 9.34 12.66
N ASP A 229 5.45 10.65 12.51
CA ASP A 229 4.29 11.39 13.02
C ASP A 229 3.08 11.32 12.06
N ALA A 230 3.19 10.56 10.97
CA ALA A 230 2.13 10.45 9.96
C ALA A 230 0.90 9.71 10.50
N VAL A 231 -0.08 10.48 10.93
CA VAL A 231 -1.41 9.99 11.35
C VAL A 231 -2.52 10.73 10.63
N CYS A 232 -3.69 10.08 10.52
CA CYS A 232 -4.89 10.69 9.96
C CYS A 232 -5.57 11.58 11.01
N THR A 233 -5.61 12.89 10.75
CA THR A 233 -6.20 13.87 11.69
C THR A 233 -7.70 14.07 11.42
N ASP A 234 -8.40 14.68 12.36
CA ASP A 234 -9.84 14.96 12.21
C ASP A 234 -10.12 15.96 11.07
N GLU A 235 -9.24 16.94 10.86
CA GLU A 235 -9.35 17.88 9.74
C GLU A 235 -9.24 17.17 8.38
N GLU A 236 -8.43 16.12 8.29
CA GLU A 236 -8.35 15.29 7.09
C GLU A 236 -9.62 14.49 6.88
N ILE A 237 -10.21 13.95 7.95
CA ILE A 237 -11.47 13.22 7.90
C ILE A 237 -12.60 14.13 7.39
N ASP A 238 -12.71 15.33 7.97
CA ASP A 238 -13.70 16.34 7.57
C ASP A 238 -13.52 16.74 6.11
N TYR A 239 -12.27 16.97 5.68
CA TYR A 239 -11.94 17.24 4.27
C TYR A 239 -12.41 16.11 3.34
N LEU A 240 -12.12 14.85 3.70
CA LEU A 240 -12.48 13.70 2.88
C LEU A 240 -14.01 13.52 2.80
N PHE A 241 -14.74 13.66 3.91
CA PHE A 241 -16.21 13.59 3.89
C PHE A 241 -16.82 14.74 3.10
N ALA A 242 -16.32 15.96 3.26
CA ALA A 242 -16.79 17.10 2.47
C ALA A 242 -16.60 16.85 0.96
N ALA A 243 -15.46 16.28 0.57
CA ALA A 243 -15.19 15.90 -0.81
C ALA A 243 -16.17 14.81 -1.30
N LEU A 244 -16.44 13.79 -0.47
CA LEU A 244 -17.40 12.72 -0.79
C LEU A 244 -18.84 13.23 -0.92
N HIS A 245 -19.31 14.07 0.00
CA HIS A 245 -20.65 14.69 -0.07
C HIS A 245 -20.77 15.63 -1.28
N GLY A 246 -19.67 16.22 -1.74
CA GLY A 246 -19.61 16.94 -3.00
C GLY A 246 -19.97 16.09 -4.23
N ILE A 247 -19.75 14.76 -4.17
CA ILE A 247 -20.18 13.80 -5.18
C ILE A 247 -21.57 13.25 -4.89
N PHE A 248 -21.84 12.88 -3.63
CA PHE A 248 -23.09 12.24 -3.20
C PHE A 248 -23.77 13.04 -2.09
N PRO A 249 -24.45 14.16 -2.41
CA PRO A 249 -24.97 15.08 -1.41
C PRO A 249 -26.10 14.50 -0.53
N GLY A 250 -26.77 13.43 -0.99
CA GLY A 250 -27.81 12.74 -0.23
C GLY A 250 -27.34 11.46 0.47
N LEU A 251 -26.03 11.26 0.61
CA LEU A 251 -25.47 10.07 1.26
C LEU A 251 -25.33 10.31 2.76
N GLY A 252 -26.09 9.57 3.56
CA GLY A 252 -26.01 9.60 5.02
C GLY A 252 -24.83 8.80 5.54
N ILE A 253 -23.62 9.32 5.33
CA ILE A 253 -22.35 8.73 5.77
C ILE A 253 -21.57 9.75 6.59
N GLY A 254 -20.82 9.27 7.58
CA GLY A 254 -19.96 10.10 8.41
C GLY A 254 -18.94 9.30 9.20
N THR A 255 -18.33 9.96 10.19
CA THR A 255 -17.25 9.40 10.99
C THR A 255 -17.58 8.04 11.63
N PRO A 256 -18.83 7.74 12.10
CA PRO A 256 -19.15 6.43 12.70
C PRO A 256 -18.96 5.24 11.75
N ASP A 257 -18.98 5.48 10.44
CA ASP A 257 -18.80 4.45 9.41
C ASP A 257 -17.32 4.10 9.18
N ILE A 258 -16.38 4.83 9.80
CA ILE A 258 -14.94 4.57 9.66
C ILE A 258 -14.56 3.33 10.50
N VAL A 259 -14.01 2.31 9.83
CA VAL A 259 -13.49 1.10 10.48
C VAL A 259 -11.96 1.06 10.57
N TYR A 260 -11.27 1.85 9.76
CA TYR A 260 -9.80 1.92 9.76
C TYR A 260 -9.32 3.22 9.10
N THR A 261 -8.22 3.78 9.59
CA THR A 261 -7.51 4.86 8.90
C THR A 261 -6.05 4.49 8.68
N TYR A 262 -5.43 5.00 7.62
CA TYR A 262 -3.97 4.95 7.50
C TYR A 262 -3.43 6.23 6.89
N SER A 263 -2.21 6.58 7.26
CA SER A 263 -1.47 7.68 6.68
C SER A 263 -0.07 7.21 6.31
N GLY A 264 0.52 7.82 5.29
CA GLY A 264 1.87 7.51 4.85
C GLY A 264 2.51 8.70 4.18
N VAL A 265 3.84 8.76 4.23
CA VAL A 265 4.62 9.86 3.66
C VAL A 265 5.15 9.50 2.28
N ARG A 266 4.88 10.36 1.31
CA ARG A 266 5.43 10.25 -0.04
C ARG A 266 6.89 10.75 0.00
N PRO A 267 7.89 9.93 -0.41
CA PRO A 267 9.31 10.31 -0.33
C PRO A 267 9.72 11.22 -1.49
N LEU A 268 9.07 12.39 -1.60
CA LEU A 268 9.27 13.32 -2.71
C LEU A 268 10.61 14.05 -2.57
N VAL A 269 11.21 14.39 -3.71
CA VAL A 269 12.41 15.23 -3.77
C VAL A 269 12.10 16.57 -3.13
N ARG A 270 12.94 17.02 -2.18
CA ARG A 270 12.82 18.35 -1.60
C ARG A 270 12.88 19.40 -2.71
N SER A 271 11.85 20.23 -2.82
CA SER A 271 11.81 21.37 -3.72
C SER A 271 11.37 22.61 -2.97
N GLY A 272 11.85 23.79 -3.35
CA GLY A 272 11.41 25.07 -2.76
C GLY A 272 10.04 25.53 -3.27
N ALA A 273 9.18 24.62 -3.71
CA ALA A 273 7.84 24.95 -4.18
C ALA A 273 6.88 25.12 -3.01
N ASP A 274 6.09 26.19 -3.00
CA ASP A 274 5.13 26.51 -1.95
C ASP A 274 3.90 25.55 -1.95
N ASP A 275 3.63 24.87 -3.07
CA ASP A 275 2.53 23.91 -3.20
C ASP A 275 3.06 22.46 -3.28
N PRO A 276 2.70 21.58 -2.33
CA PRO A 276 2.98 20.14 -2.37
C PRO A 276 2.64 19.45 -3.69
N GLY A 277 1.58 19.91 -4.38
CA GLY A 277 1.14 19.37 -5.66
C GLY A 277 2.12 19.58 -6.82
N ASP A 278 3.01 20.56 -6.70
CA ASP A 278 3.97 20.99 -7.73
C ASP A 278 5.36 20.36 -7.57
N ILE A 279 5.61 19.61 -6.49
CA ILE A 279 6.86 18.89 -6.28
C ILE A 279 7.02 17.79 -7.35
N SER A 280 8.23 17.67 -7.92
CA SER A 280 8.51 16.66 -8.94
C SER A 280 8.20 15.25 -8.43
N ARG A 281 7.44 14.50 -9.23
CA ARG A 281 7.05 13.10 -8.94
C ARG A 281 7.93 12.08 -9.67
N ASP A 282 9.04 12.53 -10.26
CA ASP A 282 10.05 11.67 -10.86
C ASP A 282 10.99 11.13 -9.78
N HIS A 283 11.54 9.93 -10.01
CA HIS A 283 12.52 9.34 -9.12
C HIS A 283 13.93 9.83 -9.45
N SER A 284 14.80 9.86 -8.44
CA SER A 284 16.22 10.18 -8.61
C SER A 284 17.08 9.29 -7.72
N MET A 285 18.36 9.17 -8.05
CA MET A 285 19.32 8.35 -7.33
C MET A 285 20.58 9.16 -7.00
N PRO A 286 20.51 10.18 -6.12
CA PRO A 286 21.69 10.88 -5.66
C PRO A 286 22.68 9.89 -5.01
N ALA A 287 23.94 10.02 -5.41
CA ALA A 287 25.04 9.21 -4.91
C ALA A 287 25.94 10.03 -3.99
N LEU A 288 26.20 9.52 -2.80
CA LEU A 288 27.27 9.99 -1.93
C LEU A 288 28.49 9.13 -2.21
N GLU A 289 29.47 9.67 -2.94
CA GLU A 289 30.72 8.95 -3.24
C GLU A 289 31.54 8.69 -1.95
N PRO A 290 32.48 7.72 -1.97
CA PRO A 290 33.37 7.47 -0.84
C PRO A 290 34.05 8.75 -0.35
N ALA A 291 34.04 8.98 0.96
CA ALA A 291 34.57 10.20 1.58
C ALA A 291 35.04 9.91 3.02
N GLY A 292 36.12 10.56 3.43
CA GLY A 292 36.68 10.36 4.78
C GLY A 292 37.06 8.91 5.04
N ASP A 293 36.55 8.34 6.13
CA ASP A 293 36.71 6.95 6.54
C ASP A 293 35.63 6.00 5.99
N ARG A 294 34.74 6.48 5.10
CA ARG A 294 33.73 5.69 4.38
C ARG A 294 34.23 5.33 2.98
N GLY A 295 34.61 4.07 2.79
CA GLY A 295 35.16 3.51 1.55
C GLY A 295 34.14 3.05 0.52
N PHE A 296 32.84 3.12 0.81
CA PHE A 296 31.76 2.69 -0.09
C PHE A 296 30.86 3.86 -0.52
N PRO A 297 30.31 3.87 -1.75
CA PRO A 297 29.28 4.82 -2.14
C PRO A 297 27.91 4.48 -1.53
N VAL A 298 27.09 5.50 -1.27
CA VAL A 298 25.69 5.36 -0.88
C VAL A 298 24.79 5.87 -2.00
N LEU A 299 23.94 5.00 -2.56
CA LEU A 299 22.95 5.36 -3.58
C LEU A 299 21.58 5.53 -2.90
N SER A 300 21.09 6.76 -2.79
CA SER A 300 19.81 7.05 -2.13
C SER A 300 18.66 7.05 -3.15
N LEU A 301 17.63 6.22 -2.95
CA LEU A 301 16.52 6.05 -3.89
C LEU A 301 15.37 7.03 -3.59
N VAL A 302 15.48 8.26 -4.05
CA VAL A 302 14.49 9.31 -3.76
C VAL A 302 13.30 9.21 -4.72
N GLY A 303 12.08 9.35 -4.19
CA GLY A 303 10.86 9.18 -4.95
C GLY A 303 10.53 7.71 -5.24
N GLY A 304 10.12 7.44 -6.48
CA GLY A 304 9.65 6.13 -6.88
C GLY A 304 8.16 5.92 -6.56
N LYS A 305 7.52 5.04 -7.34
CA LYS A 305 6.10 4.70 -7.21
C LYS A 305 5.94 3.20 -7.26
N TRP A 306 4.85 2.69 -6.67
CA TRP A 306 4.42 1.30 -6.87
C TRP A 306 4.26 0.92 -8.35
N THR A 307 4.01 1.87 -9.25
CA THR A 307 3.92 1.58 -10.69
C THR A 307 5.28 1.50 -11.39
N THR A 308 6.33 2.11 -10.82
CA THR A 308 7.66 2.21 -11.45
C THR A 308 8.76 1.47 -10.69
N PHE A 309 8.46 0.85 -9.53
CA PHE A 309 9.47 0.23 -8.65
C PHE A 309 10.39 -0.74 -9.39
N ARG A 310 9.85 -1.61 -10.27
CA ARG A 310 10.64 -2.59 -11.03
C ARG A 310 11.62 -1.92 -11.97
N ALA A 311 11.17 -0.90 -12.72
CA ALA A 311 12.01 -0.17 -13.65
C ALA A 311 13.09 0.63 -12.91
N PHE A 312 12.74 1.24 -11.77
CA PHE A 312 13.71 1.94 -10.94
C PHE A 312 14.74 0.98 -10.33
N ALA A 313 14.30 -0.16 -9.79
CA ALA A 313 15.20 -1.21 -9.29
C ALA A 313 16.13 -1.76 -10.39
N GLN A 314 15.66 -1.85 -11.63
CA GLN A 314 16.50 -2.22 -12.77
C GLN A 314 17.59 -1.17 -13.00
N GLN A 315 17.25 0.12 -13.05
CA GLN A 315 18.22 1.22 -13.19
C GLN A 315 19.23 1.25 -12.04
N THR A 316 18.78 1.09 -10.80
CA THR A 316 19.65 0.99 -9.62
C THR A 316 20.61 -0.19 -9.75
N THR A 317 20.11 -1.36 -10.17
CA THR A 317 20.96 -2.54 -10.36
C THR A 317 21.99 -2.32 -11.47
N ASP A 318 21.63 -1.64 -12.57
CA ASP A 318 22.57 -1.32 -13.64
C ASP A 318 23.71 -0.43 -13.14
N GLU A 319 23.41 0.57 -12.32
CA GLU A 319 24.41 1.45 -11.70
C GLU A 319 25.31 0.68 -10.71
N VAL A 320 24.73 -0.17 -9.87
CA VAL A 320 25.49 -1.01 -8.93
C VAL A 320 26.44 -1.95 -9.70
N LEU A 321 25.96 -2.61 -10.74
CA LEU A 321 26.76 -3.50 -11.58
C LEU A 321 27.91 -2.75 -12.26
N ARG A 322 27.65 -1.55 -12.79
CA ARG A 322 28.67 -0.68 -13.39
C ARG A 322 29.78 -0.36 -12.38
N ARG A 323 29.43 0.04 -11.16
CA ARG A 323 30.40 0.33 -10.08
C ARG A 323 31.20 -0.90 -9.66
N LEU A 324 30.58 -2.08 -9.68
CA LEU A 324 31.24 -3.35 -9.35
C LEU A 324 32.05 -3.95 -10.52
N GLY A 325 32.03 -3.34 -11.71
CA GLY A 325 32.64 -3.92 -12.91
C GLY A 325 32.00 -5.24 -13.34
N LYS A 326 30.70 -5.43 -13.05
CA LYS A 326 29.95 -6.65 -13.34
C LYS A 326 28.95 -6.42 -14.48
N THR A 327 28.60 -7.49 -15.17
CA THR A 327 27.57 -7.49 -16.22
C THR A 327 26.26 -8.10 -15.74
N ARG A 328 25.14 -7.59 -16.24
CA ARG A 328 23.81 -8.13 -15.96
C ARG A 328 23.67 -9.52 -16.58
N ARG A 329 23.21 -10.49 -15.80
CA ARG A 329 22.98 -11.88 -16.25
C ARG A 329 21.53 -12.21 -16.55
N SER A 330 20.58 -11.50 -15.93
CA SER A 330 19.15 -11.73 -16.13
C SER A 330 18.34 -10.44 -15.98
N THR A 331 17.13 -10.47 -16.54
CA THR A 331 16.13 -9.40 -16.41
C THR A 331 15.01 -9.81 -15.46
N THR A 332 14.36 -8.80 -14.87
CA THR A 332 13.17 -8.95 -14.02
C THR A 332 11.88 -8.58 -14.75
N GLU A 333 11.95 -8.17 -16.02
CA GLU A 333 10.83 -7.60 -16.78
C GLU A 333 9.61 -8.52 -16.87
N ALA A 334 9.82 -9.80 -17.18
CA ALA A 334 8.77 -10.82 -17.25
C ALA A 334 8.77 -11.79 -16.06
N ARG A 335 9.55 -11.49 -15.00
CA ARG A 335 9.67 -12.39 -13.85
C ARG A 335 8.37 -12.32 -13.03
N PRO A 336 7.71 -13.46 -12.74
CA PRO A 336 6.59 -13.46 -11.82
C PRO A 336 7.05 -13.07 -10.41
N ILE A 337 6.11 -12.65 -9.57
CA ILE A 337 6.38 -12.26 -8.19
C ILE A 337 5.49 -13.11 -7.30
N GLY A 338 6.12 -13.81 -6.36
CA GLY A 338 5.57 -14.70 -5.36
C GLY A 338 4.48 -15.62 -5.88
N GLY A 339 3.26 -15.46 -5.35
CA GLY A 339 2.10 -16.26 -5.76
C GLY A 339 1.65 -16.08 -7.20
N GLY A 340 2.27 -15.17 -7.96
CA GLY A 340 1.96 -14.92 -9.35
C GLY A 340 2.59 -15.90 -10.33
N ASP A 341 3.54 -16.74 -9.90
CA ASP A 341 4.19 -17.72 -10.78
C ASP A 341 3.21 -18.84 -11.17
N GLY A 342 3.04 -19.10 -12.46
CA GLY A 342 2.04 -20.05 -12.97
C GLY A 342 0.57 -19.70 -12.67
N PHE A 343 0.29 -18.51 -12.12
CA PHE A 343 -1.05 -18.13 -11.68
C PHE A 343 -1.77 -17.23 -12.68
N SER A 344 -3.03 -17.57 -12.99
CA SER A 344 -3.91 -16.77 -13.81
C SER A 344 -5.16 -16.33 -13.03
N PRO A 345 -5.52 -15.04 -13.02
CA PRO A 345 -6.67 -14.53 -12.28
C PRO A 345 -8.04 -14.83 -12.93
N THR A 346 -8.11 -15.69 -13.95
CA THR A 346 -9.38 -15.98 -14.65
C THR A 346 -10.30 -16.88 -13.81
N PRO A 347 -11.63 -16.71 -13.89
CA PRO A 347 -12.58 -17.54 -13.13
C PRO A 347 -12.37 -19.05 -13.30
N GLU A 348 -12.03 -19.50 -14.52
CA GLU A 348 -11.81 -20.92 -14.83
C GLU A 348 -10.53 -21.45 -14.19
N HIS A 349 -9.47 -20.63 -14.12
CA HIS A 349 -8.24 -21.02 -13.46
C HIS A 349 -8.42 -21.06 -11.93
N LEU A 350 -9.09 -20.05 -11.37
CA LEU A 350 -9.42 -20.01 -9.94
C LEU A 350 -10.25 -21.23 -9.53
N ALA A 351 -11.32 -21.54 -10.26
CA ALA A 351 -12.17 -22.70 -9.97
C ALA A 351 -11.40 -24.03 -10.01
N ARG A 352 -10.49 -24.19 -10.99
CA ARG A 352 -9.61 -25.37 -11.08
C ARG A 352 -8.66 -25.47 -9.90
N GLN A 353 -8.01 -24.38 -9.50
CA GLN A 353 -7.11 -24.40 -8.35
C GLN A 353 -7.87 -24.71 -7.06
N VAL A 354 -9.03 -24.10 -6.84
CA VAL A 354 -9.88 -24.39 -5.66
C VAL A 354 -10.25 -25.87 -5.60
N ALA A 355 -10.68 -26.46 -6.72
CA ALA A 355 -10.98 -27.88 -6.79
C ALA A 355 -9.74 -28.76 -6.54
N ALA A 356 -8.57 -28.37 -7.07
CA ALA A 356 -7.32 -29.08 -6.87
C ALA A 356 -6.89 -29.08 -5.40
N LEU A 357 -6.98 -27.95 -4.69
CA LEU A 357 -6.66 -27.90 -3.25
C LEU A 357 -7.60 -28.77 -2.42
N GLY A 358 -8.90 -28.78 -2.74
CA GLY A 358 -9.86 -29.65 -2.08
C GLY A 358 -9.56 -31.14 -2.30
N ALA A 359 -9.17 -31.51 -3.53
CA ALA A 359 -8.84 -32.89 -3.87
C ALA A 359 -7.50 -33.38 -3.27
N ALA A 360 -6.49 -32.52 -3.26
CA ALA A 360 -5.14 -32.88 -2.80
C ALA A 360 -5.01 -32.84 -1.27
N HIS A 361 -5.62 -31.85 -0.62
CA HIS A 361 -5.37 -31.53 0.79
C HIS A 361 -6.62 -31.61 1.67
N GLY A 362 -7.80 -31.92 1.10
CA GLY A 362 -9.06 -31.93 1.84
C GLY A 362 -9.53 -30.53 2.27
N THR A 363 -8.96 -29.48 1.70
CA THR A 363 -9.26 -28.09 2.06
C THR A 363 -10.73 -27.76 1.73
N SER A 364 -11.45 -27.20 2.70
CA SER A 364 -12.84 -26.78 2.46
C SER A 364 -12.95 -25.79 1.29
N PRO A 365 -14.03 -25.81 0.48
CA PRO A 365 -14.15 -24.92 -0.67
C PRO A 365 -13.99 -23.43 -0.32
N LYS A 366 -14.51 -22.99 0.83
CA LYS A 366 -14.42 -21.60 1.29
C LYS A 366 -12.98 -21.21 1.61
N HIS A 367 -12.24 -22.06 2.32
CA HIS A 367 -10.85 -21.79 2.66
C HIS A 367 -9.95 -21.90 1.42
N ALA A 368 -10.19 -22.87 0.53
CA ALA A 368 -9.46 -22.98 -0.73
C ALA A 368 -9.65 -21.73 -1.61
N GLN A 369 -10.86 -21.16 -1.66
CA GLN A 369 -11.11 -19.89 -2.36
C GLN A 369 -10.31 -18.73 -1.77
N HIS A 370 -10.29 -18.61 -0.44
CA HIS A 370 -9.47 -17.62 0.27
C HIS A 370 -7.99 -17.80 -0.06
N LEU A 371 -7.47 -19.01 0.05
CA LEU A 371 -6.07 -19.30 -0.21
C LEU A 371 -5.67 -18.95 -1.65
N VAL A 372 -6.43 -19.42 -2.64
CA VAL A 372 -6.15 -19.16 -4.06
C VAL A 372 -6.27 -17.67 -4.39
N ALA A 373 -7.24 -16.97 -3.81
CA ALA A 373 -7.46 -15.54 -4.09
C ALA A 373 -6.32 -14.67 -3.55
N PHE A 374 -5.80 -14.98 -2.35
CA PHE A 374 -4.82 -14.15 -1.66
C PHE A 374 -3.36 -14.59 -1.91
N TYR A 375 -3.10 -15.90 -1.99
CA TYR A 375 -1.75 -16.47 -2.07
C TYR A 375 -1.37 -16.96 -3.48
N GLY A 376 -2.32 -16.98 -4.41
CA GLY A 376 -2.08 -17.43 -5.77
C GLY A 376 -1.51 -18.86 -5.81
N ALA A 377 -0.45 -19.08 -6.58
CA ALA A 377 0.21 -20.39 -6.66
C ALA A 377 0.84 -20.88 -5.35
N ARG A 378 1.13 -19.99 -4.38
CA ARG A 378 1.60 -20.40 -3.04
C ARG A 378 0.49 -21.02 -2.18
N ALA A 379 -0.77 -20.97 -2.64
CA ALA A 379 -1.91 -21.57 -1.96
C ALA A 379 -1.75 -23.08 -1.77
N ASP A 380 -1.08 -23.79 -2.69
CA ASP A 380 -0.84 -25.23 -2.58
C ASP A 380 0.08 -25.56 -1.40
N THR A 381 1.22 -24.89 -1.30
CA THR A 381 2.16 -25.04 -0.17
C THR A 381 1.49 -24.71 1.17
N MET A 382 0.68 -23.65 1.20
CA MET A 382 -0.08 -23.27 2.39
C MET A 382 -1.11 -24.33 2.77
N ALA A 383 -1.89 -24.81 1.80
CA ALA A 383 -2.91 -25.84 2.01
C ALA A 383 -2.29 -27.16 2.50
N ALA A 384 -1.17 -27.57 1.91
CA ALA A 384 -0.42 -28.74 2.35
C ALA A 384 0.04 -28.61 3.81
N PHE A 385 0.54 -27.43 4.20
CA PHE A 385 0.91 -27.17 5.59
C PHE A 385 -0.29 -27.20 6.54
N CYS A 386 -1.43 -26.65 6.12
CA CYS A 386 -2.66 -26.67 6.92
C CYS A 386 -3.18 -28.10 7.10
N ALA A 387 -3.17 -28.93 6.04
CA ALA A 387 -3.63 -30.31 6.09
C ALA A 387 -2.73 -31.27 6.90
N ALA A 388 -1.50 -30.88 7.22
CA ALA A 388 -0.54 -31.73 7.93
C ALA A 388 -0.90 -31.99 9.42
N ALA A 389 -1.85 -31.25 9.99
CA ALA A 389 -2.32 -31.42 11.37
C ALA A 389 -3.77 -30.91 11.50
N PRO A 390 -4.48 -31.21 12.62
CA PRO A 390 -5.81 -30.65 12.84
C PRO A 390 -5.81 -29.13 12.71
N ASP A 391 -6.78 -28.62 11.97
CA ASP A 391 -6.94 -27.20 11.72
C ASP A 391 -8.37 -26.78 12.05
N ARG A 392 -8.51 -25.56 12.57
CA ARG A 392 -9.81 -25.00 12.96
C ARG A 392 -9.92 -23.53 12.54
N PRO A 393 -11.11 -23.07 12.15
CA PRO A 393 -11.35 -21.66 11.91
C PRO A 393 -11.06 -20.85 13.16
N VAL A 394 -10.49 -19.65 12.98
CA VAL A 394 -10.32 -18.68 14.07
C VAL A 394 -11.65 -17.97 14.30
N ALA A 395 -12.13 -17.94 15.55
CA ALA A 395 -13.43 -17.34 15.84
C ALA A 395 -13.41 -15.84 15.55
N GLY A 396 -14.49 -15.33 14.95
CA GLY A 396 -14.63 -13.90 14.61
C GLY A 396 -13.84 -13.44 13.37
N LEU A 397 -12.93 -14.25 12.82
CA LEU A 397 -12.19 -13.92 11.60
C LEU A 397 -12.70 -14.69 10.39
N VAL A 398 -12.99 -13.98 9.30
CA VAL A 398 -13.49 -14.60 8.08
C VAL A 398 -12.33 -15.10 7.23
N GLY A 399 -12.28 -16.42 7.02
CA GLY A 399 -11.36 -17.04 6.06
C GLY A 399 -10.09 -17.63 6.67
N TYR A 400 -9.72 -17.23 7.89
CA TYR A 400 -8.50 -17.68 8.55
C TYR A 400 -8.68 -18.92 9.42
N THR A 401 -7.65 -19.75 9.43
CA THR A 401 -7.54 -20.90 10.32
C THR A 401 -6.27 -20.82 11.15
N GLU A 402 -6.21 -21.59 12.24
CA GLU A 402 -5.03 -21.59 13.11
C GLU A 402 -3.75 -21.97 12.38
N ARG A 403 -3.84 -22.97 11.49
CA ARG A 403 -2.66 -23.43 10.75
C ARG A 403 -2.22 -22.46 9.67
N GLU A 404 -3.15 -21.73 9.05
CA GLU A 404 -2.78 -20.62 8.17
C GLU A 404 -2.00 -19.55 8.96
N LEU A 405 -2.51 -19.10 10.12
CA LEU A 405 -1.81 -18.10 10.93
C LEU A 405 -0.46 -18.61 11.45
N THR A 406 -0.37 -19.90 11.80
CA THR A 406 0.90 -20.55 12.18
C THR A 406 1.90 -20.55 11.01
N PHE A 407 1.44 -20.81 9.79
CA PHE A 407 2.30 -20.73 8.60
C PHE A 407 2.84 -19.32 8.44
N LEU A 408 1.96 -18.31 8.48
CA LEU A 408 2.37 -16.91 8.33
C LEU A 408 3.40 -16.53 9.39
N ALA A 409 3.14 -16.89 10.66
CA ALA A 409 4.06 -16.62 11.76
C ALA A 409 5.45 -17.22 11.51
N THR A 410 5.52 -18.48 11.08
CA THR A 410 6.78 -19.24 10.98
C THR A 410 7.51 -19.09 9.64
N ARG A 411 6.81 -18.66 8.57
CA ARG A 411 7.36 -18.65 7.20
C ARG A 411 7.45 -17.26 6.58
N GLU A 412 6.88 -16.23 7.21
CA GLU A 412 6.77 -14.89 6.62
C GLU A 412 7.42 -13.80 7.47
N LEU A 413 8.52 -14.12 8.18
CA LEU A 413 9.33 -13.16 8.92
C LEU A 413 8.50 -12.36 9.95
N VAL A 414 7.63 -13.03 10.71
CA VAL A 414 6.87 -12.40 11.79
C VAL A 414 7.72 -12.41 13.06
N VAL A 415 7.90 -11.23 13.66
CA VAL A 415 8.63 -11.04 14.93
C VAL A 415 7.73 -10.39 15.97
N HIS A 416 6.81 -9.54 15.53
CA HIS A 416 5.80 -8.90 16.35
C HIS A 416 4.39 -9.26 15.88
N LEU A 417 3.41 -9.23 16.79
CA LEU A 417 2.02 -9.59 16.49
C LEU A 417 1.44 -8.67 15.39
N GLU A 418 1.82 -7.40 15.41
CA GLU A 418 1.42 -6.42 14.41
C GLU A 418 1.95 -6.71 13.00
N ASP A 419 3.06 -7.46 12.84
CA ASP A 419 3.53 -7.89 11.53
C ASP A 419 2.46 -8.75 10.84
N LEU A 420 1.85 -9.67 11.58
CA LEU A 420 0.80 -10.55 11.06
C LEU A 420 -0.51 -9.80 10.85
N VAL A 421 -0.95 -9.06 11.87
CA VAL A 421 -2.28 -8.42 11.91
C VAL A 421 -2.38 -7.24 10.94
N LEU A 422 -1.32 -6.44 10.80
CA LEU A 422 -1.33 -5.23 9.97
C LEU A 422 -0.72 -5.44 8.57
N ARG A 423 0.16 -6.43 8.39
CA ARG A 423 0.98 -6.55 7.16
C ARG A 423 0.90 -7.89 6.44
N ARG A 424 0.64 -9.02 7.12
CA ARG A 424 0.48 -10.33 6.45
C ARG A 424 -0.95 -10.59 6.02
N THR A 425 -1.91 -9.98 6.70
CA THR A 425 -3.34 -10.20 6.51
C THR A 425 -4.10 -8.87 6.43
N PRO A 426 -5.23 -8.81 5.70
CA PRO A 426 -6.12 -7.64 5.70
C PRO A 426 -7.04 -7.51 6.91
N MET A 427 -6.93 -8.34 7.97
CA MET A 427 -7.94 -8.38 9.04
C MET A 427 -8.14 -7.04 9.74
N ALA A 428 -7.06 -6.28 9.95
CA ALA A 428 -7.11 -4.96 10.58
C ALA A 428 -7.80 -3.92 9.68
N ILE A 429 -7.34 -3.80 8.43
CA ILE A 429 -7.88 -2.82 7.46
C ILE A 429 -9.35 -3.09 7.10
N LEU A 430 -9.83 -4.32 7.29
CA LEU A 430 -11.23 -4.70 7.11
C LEU A 430 -12.09 -4.52 8.37
N GLY A 431 -11.52 -4.00 9.46
CA GLY A 431 -12.26 -3.78 10.70
C GLY A 431 -12.76 -5.07 11.37
N GLN A 432 -12.10 -6.21 11.14
CA GLN A 432 -12.53 -7.51 11.67
C GLN A 432 -12.06 -7.77 13.10
N LEU A 433 -11.29 -6.87 13.69
CA LEU A 433 -10.62 -7.09 14.96
C LEU A 433 -11.54 -6.81 16.16
N ASP A 434 -11.50 -7.70 17.13
CA ASP A 434 -12.13 -7.54 18.43
C ASP A 434 -11.23 -8.08 19.57
N ALA A 435 -11.66 -7.88 20.81
CA ALA A 435 -10.85 -8.25 21.97
C ALA A 435 -10.69 -9.78 22.14
N ALA A 436 -11.60 -10.58 21.61
CA ALA A 436 -11.53 -12.04 21.69
C ALA A 436 -10.61 -12.58 20.58
N ASN A 437 -10.83 -12.17 19.34
CA ASN A 437 -10.10 -12.69 18.19
C ASN A 437 -8.62 -12.26 18.21
N ILE A 438 -8.28 -11.05 18.67
CA ILE A 438 -6.87 -10.65 18.81
C ILE A 438 -6.14 -11.52 19.83
N ARG A 439 -6.79 -11.87 20.96
CA ARG A 439 -6.18 -12.78 21.94
C ARG A 439 -6.00 -14.17 21.38
N GLU A 440 -6.94 -14.66 20.58
CA GLU A 440 -6.82 -15.95 19.91
C GLU A 440 -5.68 -15.95 18.88
N VAL A 441 -5.57 -14.91 18.04
CA VAL A 441 -4.44 -14.72 17.11
C VAL A 441 -3.12 -14.67 17.87
N CYS A 442 -3.04 -13.88 18.94
CA CYS A 442 -1.84 -13.81 19.79
C CYS A 442 -1.45 -15.17 20.35
N ARG A 443 -2.40 -15.96 20.86
CA ARG A 443 -2.12 -17.31 21.36
C ARG A 443 -1.55 -18.23 20.27
N ILE A 444 -2.07 -18.16 19.05
CA ILE A 444 -1.59 -18.97 17.92
C ILE A 444 -0.16 -18.56 17.55
N VAL A 445 0.11 -17.25 17.43
CA VAL A 445 1.44 -16.73 17.10
C VAL A 445 2.44 -17.01 18.23
N ALA A 446 2.05 -16.82 19.48
CA ALA A 446 2.87 -17.10 20.65
C ALA A 446 3.27 -18.57 20.71
N ALA A 447 2.34 -19.49 20.45
CA ALA A 447 2.65 -20.91 20.38
C ALA A 447 3.60 -21.24 19.21
N ALA A 448 3.43 -20.57 18.07
CA ALA A 448 4.25 -20.78 16.87
C ALA A 448 5.69 -20.25 17.03
N LEU A 449 5.87 -19.14 17.76
CA LEU A 449 7.16 -18.45 17.93
C LEU A 449 7.79 -18.67 19.31
N GLY A 450 7.13 -19.42 20.20
CA GLY A 450 7.64 -19.73 21.54
C GLY A 450 7.61 -18.54 22.51
N TRP A 451 6.64 -17.63 22.37
CA TRP A 451 6.50 -16.51 23.30
C TRP A 451 5.94 -16.97 24.64
N ASP A 452 6.48 -16.42 25.73
CA ASP A 452 5.90 -16.58 27.05
C ASP A 452 4.71 -15.63 27.27
N ALA A 453 4.09 -15.72 28.46
CA ALA A 453 2.93 -14.89 28.81
C ALA A 453 3.27 -13.38 28.87
N ALA A 454 4.47 -13.03 29.33
CA ALA A 454 4.89 -11.64 29.46
C ALA A 454 5.10 -10.99 28.08
N ARG A 455 5.76 -11.69 27.17
CA ARG A 455 5.91 -11.28 25.77
C ARG A 455 4.55 -11.20 25.08
N SER A 456 3.67 -12.17 25.30
CA SER A 456 2.32 -12.16 24.70
C SER A 456 1.51 -10.92 25.11
N GLU A 457 1.53 -10.54 26.39
CA GLU A 457 0.84 -9.31 26.83
C GLU A 457 1.50 -8.05 26.28
N ALA A 458 2.83 -7.99 26.25
CA ALA A 458 3.55 -6.86 25.65
C ALA A 458 3.23 -6.69 24.15
N GLU A 459 3.06 -7.78 23.41
CA GLU A 459 2.68 -7.76 21.99
C GLU A 459 1.22 -7.34 21.77
N LEU A 460 0.31 -7.78 22.66
CA LEU A 460 -1.08 -7.31 22.65
C LEU A 460 -1.16 -5.80 22.90
N GLU A 461 -0.42 -5.31 23.89
CA GLU A 461 -0.39 -3.89 24.23
C GLU A 461 0.23 -3.05 23.11
N ARG A 462 1.35 -3.52 22.53
CA ARG A 462 1.95 -2.91 21.34
C ARG A 462 0.93 -2.78 20.22
N LEU A 463 0.25 -3.87 19.87
CA LEU A 463 -0.75 -3.88 18.80
C LEU A 463 -1.90 -2.91 19.09
N ARG A 464 -2.46 -2.90 20.32
CA ARG A 464 -3.52 -1.95 20.72
C ARG A 464 -3.06 -0.49 20.61
N SER A 465 -1.84 -0.20 21.07
CA SER A 465 -1.24 1.13 20.97
C SER A 465 -1.07 1.57 19.51
N THR A 466 -0.59 0.68 18.63
CA THR A 466 -0.45 0.96 17.19
C THR A 466 -1.81 1.19 16.54
N LEU A 467 -2.78 0.31 16.79
CA LEU A 467 -4.14 0.41 16.25
C LEU A 467 -4.84 1.72 16.64
N SER A 468 -4.76 2.10 17.92
CA SER A 468 -5.39 3.32 18.42
C SER A 468 -4.70 4.58 17.90
N ARG A 469 -3.36 4.66 18.00
CA ARG A 469 -2.60 5.87 17.64
C ARG A 469 -2.52 6.10 16.14
N GLN A 470 -2.30 5.06 15.34
CA GLN A 470 -2.05 5.21 13.91
C GLN A 470 -3.29 4.94 13.05
N HIS A 471 -4.22 4.12 13.55
CA HIS A 471 -5.33 3.61 12.75
C HIS A 471 -6.73 3.99 13.26
N ARG A 472 -6.79 4.69 14.40
CA ARG A 472 -8.05 5.08 15.09
C ARG A 472 -8.96 3.87 15.36
N VAL A 473 -8.35 2.70 15.56
CA VAL A 473 -9.05 1.45 15.91
C VAL A 473 -8.86 1.19 17.39
N VAL A 474 -9.97 1.14 18.13
CA VAL A 474 -9.96 0.89 19.57
C VAL A 474 -10.69 -0.41 19.86
N ILE A 475 -10.06 -1.28 20.65
CA ILE A 475 -10.50 -2.66 20.87
C ILE A 475 -10.60 -2.92 22.37
N GLY A 476 -11.78 -3.37 22.82
CA GLY A 476 -12.01 -3.70 24.22
C GLY A 476 -12.60 -2.55 25.04
N GLU A 477 -12.23 -2.47 26.33
CA GLU A 477 -12.80 -1.55 27.33
C GLU A 477 -12.56 -0.07 26.98
N ASP A 478 -11.47 0.23 26.29
CA ASP A 478 -11.12 1.58 25.81
C ASP A 478 -12.11 2.16 24.79
N ARG A 479 -12.97 1.32 24.20
CA ARG A 479 -13.95 1.75 23.18
C ARG A 479 -14.96 2.75 23.75
N GLN A 480 -15.42 2.56 24.98
CA GLN A 480 -16.38 3.47 25.61
C GLN A 480 -15.76 4.84 25.90
N GLU A 481 -14.51 4.87 26.35
CA GLU A 481 -13.81 6.13 26.63
C GLU A 481 -13.43 6.86 25.35
N PHE A 482 -13.03 6.13 24.30
CA PHE A 482 -12.78 6.69 22.97
C PHE A 482 -14.05 7.26 22.31
N GLU A 483 -15.16 6.52 22.36
CA GLU A 483 -16.47 6.98 21.89
C GLU A 483 -16.95 8.21 22.68
N HIS A 484 -16.68 8.27 23.99
CA HIS A 484 -16.99 9.43 24.82
C HIS A 484 -16.15 10.66 24.44
N ARG A 485 -14.82 10.52 24.33
CA ARG A 485 -13.93 11.63 23.91
C ARG A 485 -14.32 12.18 22.54
N ARG A 486 -14.67 11.29 21.61
CA ARG A 486 -15.11 11.63 20.25
C ARG A 486 -16.50 12.27 20.19
N ALA A 487 -17.38 12.00 21.16
CA ALA A 487 -18.67 12.69 21.27
C ALA A 487 -18.55 14.08 21.89
N THR A 488 -17.45 14.36 22.58
CA THR A 488 -17.20 15.63 23.30
C THR A 488 -16.21 16.58 22.61
N SER A 489 -15.48 16.10 21.60
CA SER A 489 -14.63 16.88 20.68
C SER A 489 -15.41 17.24 19.42
#